data_AF-A0A932JJ70-F1
#
_entry.id   AF-A0A932JJ70-F1
#
_cell.length_a   1.000
_cell.length_b   1.000
_cell.length_c   1.000
_cell.angle_alpha   90.00
_cell.angle_beta   90.00
_cell.angle_gamma   90.00
#
_symmetry.space_group_name_H-M   'P 1'
#
loop_
_entity.id
_entity.type
_entity.pdbx_description
1 polymer ?
#
loop_
_entity_poly.entity_id
_entity_poly.type
_entity_poly.pdbx_seq_one_letter_code
_entity_poly.pdbx_strand_id
1 'polypeptide(L)'
;MPLEAEDLKALRLQWRLSRALAVPVSLLISAVARWRFGYHLDDDIARLRAEVWRQLDAHPGPVIWAANHLTLIDSFLVYWAVFPAGRLLEDWRIPWSTPEYTNYYKLGGPVKSALVRWLLYLCRCIPFLRGGEDAASESWRQKAFDKCVWVLRQGGAVFVYPEAGRSRSGWLEPKRPKDFLGRLALEVPASKFLCVYLRSERQISTTARPPSGDRLRVVADLIDGARPAESARDISQRLFDRLAALQRTWWDGSEMARNCGGNDVVDMKGPLLRENFSEDLSEADPEWLERHLTKRELSYIAEQGAANLFRTFWRFFCAKEACHKALGRAVIVVPNGAFHEIEIDLFRRKAIHLPTGLQLDIRFTDDDEDKLHCVAVLRGGYIGDEQSEGDVLWTVAQVPPGSGPGAFVRDMALDFIASTNDEIGSSARLALSEQGGLPSVLWRGAPQDWSLSLSHSGRFAAASFMIS
;
A
#
# COMPACT_ATOMS: atom_id res chain seq x y z
N MET A 1 25.82 19.16 -8.96
CA MET A 1 26.72 20.35 -9.07
C MET A 1 27.04 20.78 -7.65
N PRO A 2 28.23 21.33 -7.34
CA PRO A 2 28.43 21.89 -6.01
C PRO A 2 27.33 22.92 -5.72
N LEU A 3 26.80 22.93 -4.49
CA LEU A 3 25.79 23.92 -4.10
C LEU A 3 26.41 25.32 -4.14
N GLU A 4 25.67 26.27 -4.73
CA GLU A 4 26.08 27.66 -4.78
C GLU A 4 26.12 28.28 -3.37
N ALA A 5 26.92 29.33 -3.20
CA ALA A 5 27.06 30.02 -1.91
C ALA A 5 25.71 30.53 -1.35
N GLU A 6 24.81 30.96 -2.25
CA GLU A 6 23.46 31.41 -1.89
C GLU A 6 22.60 30.27 -1.33
N ASP A 7 22.68 29.07 -1.91
CA ASP A 7 21.97 27.90 -1.41
C ASP A 7 22.45 27.51 -0.01
N LEU A 8 23.77 27.53 0.21
CA LEU A 8 24.35 27.25 1.53
C LEU A 8 23.94 28.30 2.56
N LYS A 9 23.91 29.58 2.18
CA LYS A 9 23.44 30.67 3.05
C LYS A 9 21.97 30.47 3.41
N ALA A 10 21.12 30.13 2.44
CA ALA A 10 19.70 29.87 2.65
C ALA A 10 19.46 28.66 3.58
N LEU A 11 20.20 27.56 3.39
CA LEU A 11 20.11 26.38 4.25
C LEU A 11 20.55 26.68 5.69
N ARG A 12 21.66 27.41 5.87
CA ARG A 12 22.13 27.80 7.21
C ARG A 12 21.13 28.74 7.91
N LEU A 13 20.52 29.67 7.19
CA LEU A 13 19.48 30.54 7.74
C LEU A 13 18.25 29.72 8.16
N GLN A 14 17.78 28.83 7.28
CA GLN A 14 16.65 27.95 7.54
C GLN A 14 16.92 27.11 8.80
N TRP A 15 18.10 26.50 8.88
CA TRP A 15 18.54 25.72 10.04
C TRP A 15 18.40 26.53 11.34
N ARG A 16 19.00 27.73 11.40
CA ARG A 16 18.96 28.60 12.59
C ARG A 16 17.54 28.94 13.03
N LEU A 17 16.69 29.33 12.06
CA LEU A 17 15.30 29.68 12.33
C LEU A 17 14.50 28.47 12.81
N SER A 18 14.63 27.32 12.13
CA SER A 18 13.99 26.08 12.53
C SER A 18 14.44 25.62 13.92
N ARG A 19 15.72 25.79 14.27
CA ARG A 19 16.22 25.46 15.61
C ARG A 19 15.57 26.33 16.68
N ALA A 20 15.48 27.63 16.45
CA ALA A 20 14.84 28.57 17.37
C ALA A 20 13.35 28.24 17.59
N LEU A 21 12.69 27.67 16.57
CA LEU A 21 11.26 27.33 16.60
C LEU A 21 10.97 25.83 16.83
N ALA A 22 11.99 24.99 17.02
CA ALA A 22 11.81 23.55 17.11
C ALA A 22 10.86 23.15 18.25
N VAL A 23 11.08 23.70 19.45
CA VAL A 23 10.25 23.42 20.63
C VAL A 23 8.79 23.89 20.43
N PRO A 24 8.50 25.17 20.12
CA PRO A 24 7.10 25.61 19.98
C PRO A 24 6.38 24.89 18.84
N VAL A 25 7.06 24.62 17.71
CA VAL A 25 6.46 23.85 16.61
C VAL A 25 6.15 22.41 17.03
N SER A 26 7.04 21.77 17.79
CA SER A 26 6.83 20.39 18.27
C SER A 26 5.69 20.27 19.28
N LEU A 27 5.56 21.26 20.16
CA LEU A 27 4.43 21.36 21.09
C LEU A 27 3.13 21.58 20.32
N LEU A 28 3.13 22.46 19.32
CA LEU A 28 1.98 22.68 18.45
C LEU A 28 1.59 21.40 17.70
N ILE A 29 2.54 20.68 17.10
CA ILE A 29 2.29 19.39 16.43
C ILE A 29 1.66 18.40 17.40
N SER A 30 2.24 18.27 18.60
CA SER A 30 1.73 17.35 19.64
C SER A 30 0.31 17.73 20.09
N ALA A 31 0.03 19.01 20.26
CA ALA A 31 -1.28 19.54 20.63
C ALA A 31 -2.32 19.31 19.52
N VAL A 32 -1.95 19.56 18.26
CA VAL A 32 -2.83 19.32 17.11
C VAL A 32 -3.12 17.83 16.96
N ALA A 33 -2.11 16.97 17.06
CA ALA A 33 -2.29 15.52 16.98
C ALA A 33 -3.25 15.01 18.08
N ARG A 34 -3.02 15.40 19.34
CA ARG A 34 -3.83 14.94 20.48
C ARG A 34 -5.20 15.58 20.57
N TRP A 35 -5.28 16.91 20.55
CA TRP A 35 -6.52 17.61 20.88
C TRP A 35 -7.38 17.89 19.65
N ARG A 36 -6.77 18.25 18.52
CA ARG A 36 -7.54 18.56 17.30
C ARG A 36 -7.93 17.30 16.55
N PHE A 37 -7.06 16.30 16.50
CA PHE A 37 -7.33 15.05 15.77
C PHE A 37 -7.70 13.87 16.67
N GLY A 38 -7.46 13.96 17.98
CA GLY A 38 -7.77 12.86 18.90
C GLY A 38 -6.81 11.68 18.77
N TYR A 39 -5.63 11.85 18.17
CA TYR A 39 -4.73 10.71 17.98
C TYR A 39 -4.10 10.28 19.30
N HIS A 40 -3.92 8.97 19.43
CA HIS A 40 -3.22 8.34 20.52
C HIS A 40 -1.97 7.64 19.97
N LEU A 41 -0.88 7.65 20.72
CA LEU A 41 0.27 6.78 20.44
C LEU A 41 0.06 5.51 21.25
N ASP A 42 0.60 4.40 20.75
CA ASP A 42 0.59 3.12 21.46
C ASP A 42 1.18 3.22 22.89
N ASP A 43 0.71 2.37 23.79
CA ASP A 43 1.06 2.43 25.23
C ASP A 43 2.56 2.18 25.44
N ASP A 44 3.18 1.37 24.58
CA ASP A 44 4.61 1.04 24.59
C ASP A 44 5.51 2.11 23.92
N ILE A 45 4.98 3.28 23.56
CA ILE A 45 5.76 4.31 22.83
C ILE A 45 6.99 4.80 23.60
N ALA A 46 6.94 4.81 24.94
CA ALA A 46 8.09 5.19 25.76
C ALA A 46 9.26 4.20 25.58
N ARG A 47 8.96 2.89 25.54
CA ARG A 47 9.95 1.84 25.29
C ARG A 47 10.53 1.97 23.88
N LEU A 48 9.67 2.17 22.87
CA LEU A 48 10.11 2.37 21.49
C LEU A 48 11.06 3.57 21.37
N ARG A 49 10.71 4.71 21.96
CA ARG A 49 11.57 5.90 21.96
C ARG A 49 12.90 5.61 22.67
N ALA A 50 12.88 4.98 23.83
CA ALA A 50 14.11 4.65 24.55
C ALA A 50 15.04 3.79 23.68
N GLU A 51 14.50 2.78 23.00
CA GLU A 51 15.28 1.88 22.13
C GLU A 51 15.84 2.60 20.90
N VAL A 52 14.99 3.33 20.17
CA VAL A 52 15.43 4.12 19.00
C VAL A 52 16.53 5.11 19.40
N TRP A 53 16.34 5.83 20.51
CA TRP A 53 17.32 6.83 20.95
C TRP A 53 18.60 6.21 21.51
N ARG A 54 18.53 5.03 22.14
CA ARG A 54 19.73 4.26 22.50
C ARG A 54 20.57 3.88 21.28
N GLN A 55 19.91 3.42 20.21
CA GLN A 55 20.59 3.08 18.95
C GLN A 55 21.15 4.32 18.25
N LEU A 56 20.39 5.42 18.24
CA LEU A 56 20.85 6.69 17.70
C LEU A 56 22.05 7.20 18.48
N ASP A 57 21.99 7.31 19.81
CA ASP A 57 23.07 7.79 20.66
C ASP A 57 24.38 6.99 20.48
N ALA A 58 24.29 5.69 20.19
CA ALA A 58 25.44 4.85 19.85
C ALA A 58 26.06 5.15 18.47
N HIS A 59 25.36 5.90 17.61
CA HIS A 59 25.80 6.34 16.28
C HIS A 59 25.87 7.87 16.20
N PRO A 60 27.06 8.48 16.39
CA PRO A 60 27.21 9.94 16.31
C PRO A 60 27.15 10.49 14.88
N GLY A 61 27.12 9.62 13.87
CA GLY A 61 27.08 10.00 12.47
C GLY A 61 25.70 10.43 11.96
N PRO A 62 25.61 10.79 10.67
CA PRO A 62 24.37 11.23 10.05
C PRO A 62 23.35 10.09 9.95
N VAL A 63 22.07 10.46 9.84
CA VAL A 63 20.96 9.49 9.79
C VAL A 63 19.99 9.83 8.67
N ILE A 64 19.66 8.83 7.86
CA ILE A 64 18.62 8.92 6.85
C ILE A 64 17.37 8.25 7.42
N TRP A 65 16.35 9.05 7.72
CA TRP A 65 15.05 8.56 8.13
C TRP A 65 14.29 8.08 6.90
N ALA A 66 13.73 6.88 6.99
CA ALA A 66 12.95 6.27 5.93
C ALA A 66 11.69 5.67 6.52
N ALA A 67 10.52 6.11 6.06
CA ALA A 67 9.24 5.60 6.56
C ALA A 67 8.28 5.20 5.45
N ASN A 68 7.32 4.32 5.74
CA ASN A 68 6.18 4.10 4.85
C ASN A 68 5.35 5.39 4.69
N HIS A 69 4.58 5.50 3.61
CA HIS A 69 3.80 6.70 3.33
C HIS A 69 2.33 6.39 3.04
N LEU A 70 1.41 6.82 3.90
CA LEU A 70 -0.03 6.60 3.78
C LEU A 70 -0.86 7.91 3.86
N THR A 71 -0.32 8.99 4.44
CA THR A 71 -1.05 10.25 4.62
C THR A 71 -0.24 11.48 4.23
N LEU A 72 -0.89 12.64 4.11
CA LEU A 72 -0.19 13.91 3.82
C LEU A 72 0.59 14.45 5.03
N ILE A 73 0.32 13.90 6.22
CA ILE A 73 0.88 14.40 7.50
C ILE A 73 1.80 13.39 8.17
N ASP A 74 2.17 12.30 7.50
CA ASP A 74 3.02 11.24 8.07
C ASP A 74 4.32 11.80 8.65
N SER A 75 4.90 12.84 8.03
CA SER A 75 6.16 13.40 8.52
C SER A 75 5.99 13.99 9.92
N PHE A 76 4.83 14.62 10.16
CA PHE A 76 4.48 15.15 11.47
C PHE A 76 4.17 14.04 12.47
N LEU A 77 3.52 12.95 12.02
CA LEU A 77 3.17 11.82 12.89
C LEU A 77 4.40 11.01 13.28
N VAL A 78 5.31 10.73 12.35
CA VAL A 78 6.59 10.04 12.63
C VAL A 78 7.43 10.88 13.57
N TYR A 79 7.52 12.20 13.33
CA TYR A 79 8.21 13.10 14.24
C TYR A 79 7.59 13.05 15.65
N TRP A 80 6.28 13.23 15.76
CA TRP A 80 5.58 13.18 17.04
C TRP A 80 5.74 11.83 17.75
N ALA A 81 5.72 10.72 17.03
CA ALA A 81 5.84 9.39 17.61
C ALA A 81 7.27 9.10 18.09
N VAL A 82 8.29 9.41 17.28
CA VAL A 82 9.68 8.99 17.54
C VAL A 82 10.48 9.99 18.39
N PHE A 83 10.19 11.30 18.31
CA PHE A 83 10.89 12.31 19.11
C PHE A 83 10.29 12.47 20.52
N PRO A 84 11.02 12.15 21.61
CA PRO A 84 10.61 12.50 22.95
C PRO A 84 10.80 13.99 23.21
N ALA A 85 9.94 14.56 24.06
CA ALA A 85 9.95 15.99 24.37
C ALA A 85 11.31 16.49 24.93
N GLY A 86 12.01 15.66 25.70
CA GLY A 86 13.32 16.01 26.27
C GLY A 86 14.45 16.14 25.24
N ARG A 87 14.26 15.65 24.01
CA ARG A 87 15.26 15.67 22.93
C ARG A 87 14.96 16.73 21.86
N LEU A 88 13.95 17.58 22.07
CA LEU A 88 13.53 18.60 21.08
C LEU A 88 14.60 19.67 20.79
N LEU A 89 15.61 19.80 21.65
CA LEU A 89 16.74 20.70 21.45
C LEU A 89 17.91 20.05 20.69
N GLU A 90 17.81 18.76 20.35
CA GLU A 90 18.85 18.04 19.60
C GLU A 90 18.78 18.34 18.11
N ASP A 91 19.33 19.51 17.81
CA ASP A 91 19.29 20.18 16.53
C ASP A 91 19.69 19.31 15.32
N TRP A 92 20.71 18.47 15.48
CA TRP A 92 21.28 17.68 14.37
C TRP A 92 20.50 16.39 14.07
N ARG A 93 19.68 15.90 15.01
CA ARG A 93 18.85 14.70 14.84
C ARG A 93 17.49 15.00 14.21
N ILE A 94 17.03 16.26 14.29
CA ILE A 94 15.75 16.68 13.70
C ILE A 94 15.91 16.65 12.17
N PRO A 95 15.19 15.76 11.46
CA PRO A 95 15.49 15.51 10.08
C PRO A 95 14.91 16.58 9.15
N TRP A 96 15.63 16.85 8.07
CA TRP A 96 15.16 17.67 6.96
C TRP A 96 14.22 16.86 6.07
N SER A 97 12.93 17.22 6.04
CA SER A 97 11.92 16.48 5.27
C SER A 97 11.96 16.83 3.79
N THR A 98 11.61 15.89 2.91
CA THR A 98 11.64 16.10 1.45
C THR A 98 10.24 16.07 0.81
N PRO A 99 9.37 17.08 1.03
CA PRO A 99 8.01 17.08 0.48
C PRO A 99 8.01 17.31 -1.04
N GLU A 100 6.98 16.80 -1.71
CA GLU A 100 6.74 17.08 -3.13
C GLU A 100 6.27 18.53 -3.32
N TYR A 101 7.00 19.30 -4.13
CA TYR A 101 6.78 20.71 -4.39
C TYR A 101 5.34 20.99 -4.85
N THR A 102 4.85 20.22 -5.82
CA THR A 102 3.53 20.47 -6.42
C THR A 102 2.37 20.29 -5.42
N ASN A 103 2.53 19.40 -4.43
CA ASN A 103 1.48 19.11 -3.44
C ASN A 103 1.27 20.23 -2.44
N TYR A 104 2.27 21.06 -2.16
CA TYR A 104 2.19 22.07 -1.10
C TYR A 104 2.28 23.51 -1.61
N TYR A 105 2.95 23.73 -2.74
CA TYR A 105 3.22 25.08 -3.26
C TYR A 105 2.11 25.64 -4.15
N LYS A 106 1.07 24.82 -4.45
CA LYS A 106 -0.12 25.15 -5.25
C LYS A 106 -1.45 25.04 -4.48
N LEU A 107 -1.41 24.93 -3.14
CA LEU A 107 -2.61 24.75 -2.33
C LEU A 107 -3.36 26.07 -2.08
N GLY A 108 -4.47 26.28 -2.80
CA GLY A 108 -5.42 27.37 -2.56
C GLY A 108 -4.94 28.75 -3.01
N GLY A 109 -5.53 29.81 -2.45
CA GLY A 109 -5.19 31.20 -2.78
C GLY A 109 -3.77 31.63 -2.36
N PRO A 110 -3.30 32.80 -2.82
CA PRO A 110 -1.91 33.25 -2.64
C PRO A 110 -1.47 33.32 -1.18
N VAL A 111 -2.35 33.76 -0.28
CA VAL A 111 -2.08 33.86 1.17
C VAL A 111 -1.86 32.49 1.80
N LYS A 112 -2.71 31.51 1.49
CA LYS A 112 -2.60 30.15 2.02
C LYS A 112 -1.32 29.47 1.52
N SER A 113 -1.01 29.65 0.24
CA SER A 113 0.24 29.15 -0.35
C SER A 113 1.47 29.77 0.32
N ALA A 114 1.48 31.08 0.58
CA ALA A 114 2.58 31.74 1.29
C ALA A 114 2.74 31.20 2.73
N LEU A 115 1.64 31.03 3.46
CA LEU A 115 1.65 30.47 4.81
C LEU A 115 2.21 29.04 4.85
N VAL A 116 1.77 28.18 3.93
CA VAL A 116 2.28 26.80 3.82
C VAL A 116 3.77 26.79 3.49
N ARG A 117 4.22 27.63 2.56
CA ARG A 117 5.65 27.73 2.21
C ARG A 117 6.49 28.17 3.39
N TRP A 118 6.01 29.15 4.16
CA TRP A 118 6.68 29.61 5.37
C TRP A 118 6.76 28.50 6.42
N LEU A 119 5.66 27.77 6.65
CA LEU A 119 5.64 26.63 7.57
C LEU A 119 6.63 25.53 7.14
N LEU A 120 6.64 25.16 5.85
CA LEU A 120 7.57 24.17 5.32
C LEU A 120 9.03 24.61 5.47
N TYR A 121 9.30 25.89 5.25
CA TYR A 121 10.63 26.46 5.48
C TYR A 121 11.04 26.29 6.95
N LEU A 122 10.17 26.66 7.89
CA LEU A 122 10.42 26.49 9.32
C LEU A 122 10.54 25.02 9.76
N CYS A 123 9.83 24.11 9.11
CA CYS A 123 9.90 22.68 9.36
C CYS A 123 11.05 21.96 8.60
N ARG A 124 12.10 22.70 8.18
CA ARG A 124 13.29 22.13 7.51
C ARG A 124 12.99 21.32 6.26
N CYS A 125 12.04 21.77 5.45
CA CYS A 125 11.71 21.08 4.22
C CYS A 125 12.67 21.45 3.08
N ILE A 126 13.12 20.43 2.34
CA ILE A 126 13.82 20.53 1.06
C ILE A 126 12.84 20.06 -0.03
N PRO A 127 12.20 20.97 -0.79
CA PRO A 127 11.17 20.59 -1.74
C PRO A 127 11.75 19.81 -2.93
N PHE A 128 11.18 18.64 -3.20
CA PHE A 128 11.50 17.80 -4.36
C PHE A 128 10.47 17.98 -5.46
N LEU A 129 10.89 17.83 -6.72
CA LEU A 129 10.00 17.81 -7.87
C LEU A 129 9.99 16.40 -8.49
N ARG A 130 8.89 15.67 -8.35
CA ARG A 130 8.76 14.30 -8.88
C ARG A 130 8.53 14.24 -10.39
N GLY A 131 7.86 15.24 -10.97
CA GLY A 131 7.51 15.27 -12.39
C GLY A 131 8.50 16.05 -13.26
N GLY A 132 8.32 15.95 -14.58
CA GLY A 132 9.09 16.67 -15.59
C GLY A 132 10.37 15.95 -15.99
N GLU A 133 10.54 15.74 -17.29
CA GLU A 133 11.73 15.12 -17.90
C GLU A 133 12.68 16.14 -18.52
N ASP A 134 12.30 17.43 -18.51
CA ASP A 134 13.16 18.49 -18.99
C ASP A 134 14.38 18.73 -18.07
N ALA A 135 15.41 19.35 -18.65
CA ALA A 135 16.67 19.66 -17.97
C ALA A 135 16.48 20.54 -16.73
N ALA A 136 15.45 21.39 -16.70
CA ALA A 136 15.15 22.25 -15.55
C ALA A 136 14.65 21.42 -14.36
N SER A 137 13.76 20.46 -14.62
CA SER A 137 13.20 19.53 -13.63
C SER A 137 14.28 18.58 -13.10
N GLU A 138 15.17 18.12 -13.97
CA GLU A 138 16.34 17.33 -13.57
C GLU A 138 17.30 18.12 -12.69
N SER A 139 17.66 19.35 -13.11
CA SER A 139 18.51 20.24 -12.32
C SER A 139 17.91 20.54 -10.94
N TRP A 140 16.58 20.73 -10.86
CA TRP A 140 15.89 20.88 -9.58
C TRP A 140 16.05 19.66 -8.67
N ARG A 141 15.81 18.45 -9.20
CA ARG A 141 15.97 17.19 -8.44
C ARG A 141 17.40 17.00 -7.97
N GLN A 142 18.37 17.25 -8.85
CA GLN A 142 19.78 17.15 -8.51
C GLN A 142 20.17 18.15 -7.42
N LYS A 143 19.68 19.39 -7.51
CA LYS A 143 19.91 20.41 -6.49
C LYS A 143 19.31 20.01 -5.13
N ALA A 144 18.10 19.46 -5.11
CA ALA A 144 17.48 18.96 -3.88
C ALA A 144 18.26 17.76 -3.28
N PHE A 145 18.78 16.88 -4.14
CA PHE A 145 19.68 15.79 -3.73
C PHE A 145 20.98 16.33 -3.13
N ASP A 146 21.64 17.28 -3.80
CA ASP A 146 22.89 17.90 -3.34
C ASP A 146 22.70 18.58 -1.97
N LYS A 147 21.54 19.19 -1.71
CA LYS A 147 21.16 19.73 -0.38
C LYS A 147 21.05 18.64 0.69
N CYS A 148 20.45 17.50 0.37
CA CYS A 148 20.36 16.36 1.30
C CYS A 148 21.76 15.81 1.63
N VAL A 149 22.61 15.64 0.62
CA VAL A 149 24.01 15.21 0.79
C VAL A 149 24.76 16.20 1.68
N TRP A 150 24.61 17.51 1.45
CA TRP A 150 25.24 18.52 2.30
C TRP A 150 24.80 18.41 3.76
N VAL A 151 23.49 18.30 4.04
CA VAL A 151 22.96 18.13 5.41
C VAL A 151 23.57 16.91 6.09
N LEU A 152 23.61 15.77 5.39
CA LEU A 152 24.18 14.53 5.91
C LEU A 152 25.70 14.66 6.16
N ARG A 153 26.44 15.33 5.27
CA ARG A 153 27.87 15.61 5.47
C ARG A 153 28.16 16.52 6.66
N GLN A 154 27.19 17.32 7.10
CA GLN A 154 27.28 18.10 8.35
C GLN A 154 26.92 17.27 9.61
N GLY A 155 26.70 15.96 9.48
CA GLY A 155 26.26 15.08 10.57
C GLY A 155 24.76 15.18 10.88
N GLY A 156 23.99 15.89 10.04
CA GLY A 156 22.55 16.05 10.23
C GLY A 156 21.74 14.82 9.84
N ALA A 157 20.41 14.97 9.85
CA ALA A 157 19.48 13.95 9.40
C ALA A 157 18.59 14.43 8.25
N VAL A 158 18.19 13.53 7.36
CA VAL A 158 17.20 13.78 6.29
C VAL A 158 16.07 12.77 6.37
N PHE A 159 14.86 13.16 5.99
CA PHE A 159 13.69 12.28 6.02
C PHE A 159 13.05 12.17 4.64
N VAL A 160 13.01 10.94 4.14
CA VAL A 160 12.62 10.60 2.79
C VAL A 160 11.63 9.42 2.83
N TYR A 161 10.59 9.49 1.99
CA TYR A 161 9.70 8.35 1.76
C TYR A 161 10.28 7.47 0.65
N PRO A 162 10.62 6.20 0.92
CA PRO A 162 11.25 5.31 -0.05
C PRO A 162 10.40 5.09 -1.30
N GLU A 163 9.07 4.98 -1.12
CA GLU A 163 8.10 4.69 -2.18
C GLU A 163 7.92 5.85 -3.18
N ALA A 164 8.51 7.03 -2.90
CA ALA A 164 8.34 8.26 -3.68
C ALA A 164 6.86 8.65 -3.92
N GLY A 165 5.95 8.17 -3.07
CA GLY A 165 4.51 8.25 -3.22
C GLY A 165 3.82 7.64 -2.00
N ARG A 166 2.51 7.87 -1.87
CA ARG A 166 1.70 7.19 -0.86
C ARG A 166 1.29 5.81 -1.38
N SER A 167 1.39 4.77 -0.57
CA SER A 167 1.02 3.40 -0.95
C SER A 167 -0.48 3.31 -1.24
N ARG A 168 -0.82 3.05 -2.50
CA ARG A 168 -2.22 3.06 -2.96
C ARG A 168 -3.04 1.86 -2.51
N SER A 169 -2.41 0.72 -2.29
CA SER A 169 -3.02 -0.46 -1.64
C SER A 169 -3.07 -0.31 -0.12
N GLY A 170 -2.33 0.66 0.44
CA GLY A 170 -2.03 0.72 1.86
C GLY A 170 -1.03 -0.34 2.30
N TRP A 171 -0.30 -0.96 1.38
CA TRP A 171 0.72 -1.97 1.64
C TRP A 171 2.06 -1.52 1.04
N LEU A 172 3.13 -1.55 1.82
CA LEU A 172 4.47 -1.29 1.29
C LEU A 172 4.87 -2.43 0.35
N GLU A 173 5.27 -2.09 -0.87
CA GLU A 173 5.77 -3.07 -1.84
C GLU A 173 7.30 -3.10 -1.90
N PRO A 174 7.95 -4.14 -1.34
CA PRO A 174 9.41 -4.22 -1.27
C PRO A 174 10.09 -4.51 -2.62
N LYS A 175 9.35 -5.05 -3.60
CA LYS A 175 9.91 -5.54 -4.88
C LYS A 175 10.22 -4.43 -5.89
N ARG A 176 9.93 -3.16 -5.56
CA ARG A 176 10.14 -2.02 -6.47
C ARG A 176 10.89 -0.86 -5.79
N PRO A 177 12.08 -1.08 -5.22
CA PRO A 177 12.80 -0.01 -4.56
C PRO A 177 13.17 1.10 -5.53
N LYS A 178 13.30 2.31 -4.99
CA LYS A 178 13.86 3.46 -5.70
C LYS A 178 15.29 3.68 -5.23
N ASP A 179 16.19 3.97 -6.16
CA ASP A 179 17.63 4.00 -5.88
C ASP A 179 18.09 5.28 -5.15
N PHE A 180 17.19 6.25 -4.96
CA PHE A 180 17.49 7.55 -4.34
C PHE A 180 18.14 7.44 -2.96
N LEU A 181 17.59 6.60 -2.08
CA LEU A 181 18.11 6.39 -0.73
C LEU A 181 19.48 5.70 -0.75
N GLY A 182 19.66 4.70 -1.61
CA GLY A 182 20.97 4.08 -1.84
C GLY A 182 22.01 5.06 -2.36
N ARG A 183 21.64 5.95 -3.28
CA ARG A 183 22.53 7.04 -3.76
C ARG A 183 22.95 7.98 -2.63
N LEU A 184 22.03 8.37 -1.73
CA LEU A 184 22.39 9.19 -0.57
C LEU A 184 23.38 8.48 0.36
N ALA A 185 23.18 7.18 0.61
CA ALA A 185 24.07 6.40 1.44
C ALA A 185 25.45 6.19 0.81
N LEU A 186 25.55 6.07 -0.52
CA LEU A 186 26.84 6.02 -1.21
C LEU A 186 27.59 7.36 -1.13
N GLU A 187 26.88 8.50 -1.23
CA GLU A 187 27.49 9.83 -1.11
C GLU A 187 27.94 10.16 0.31
N VAL A 188 27.32 9.52 1.31
CA VAL A 188 27.64 9.66 2.74
C VAL A 188 27.65 8.27 3.41
N PRO A 189 28.72 7.47 3.22
CA PRO A 189 28.79 6.08 3.71
C PRO A 189 28.68 5.93 5.23
N ALA A 190 29.05 6.97 5.99
CA ALA A 190 28.90 7.00 7.44
C ALA A 190 27.44 7.14 7.91
N SER A 191 26.47 7.28 7.00
CA SER A 191 25.06 7.36 7.36
C SER A 191 24.49 6.00 7.79
N LYS A 192 23.50 6.03 8.68
CA LYS A 192 22.64 4.88 8.98
C LYS A 192 21.21 5.18 8.57
N PHE A 193 20.40 4.15 8.34
CA PHE A 193 18.98 4.31 8.07
C PHE A 193 18.15 4.06 9.31
N LEU A 194 17.36 5.06 9.73
CA LEU A 194 16.28 4.84 10.68
C LEU A 194 15.03 4.47 9.89
N CYS A 195 14.73 3.17 9.83
CA CYS A 195 13.54 2.63 9.21
C CYS A 195 12.37 2.76 10.20
N VAL A 196 11.25 3.35 9.77
CA VAL A 196 10.06 3.54 10.59
C VAL A 196 8.83 3.04 9.84
N TYR A 197 8.09 2.12 10.43
CA TYR A 197 6.74 1.80 9.97
C TYR A 197 5.72 2.40 10.93
N LEU A 198 4.89 3.31 10.44
CA LEU A 198 3.83 3.99 11.18
C LEU A 198 2.51 3.82 10.45
N ARG A 199 1.48 3.42 11.19
CA ARG A 199 0.11 3.30 10.69
C ARG A 199 -0.89 3.40 11.83
N SER A 200 -2.08 3.92 11.56
CA SER A 200 -3.18 3.85 12.53
C SER A 200 -3.97 2.56 12.40
N GLU A 201 -4.50 2.06 13.51
CA GLU A 201 -5.13 0.74 13.60
C GLU A 201 -6.39 0.58 12.75
N ARG A 202 -7.08 1.67 12.41
CA ARG A 202 -8.25 1.65 11.51
C ARG A 202 -7.95 2.26 10.15
N GLN A 203 -6.69 2.58 9.84
CA GLN A 203 -6.33 3.14 8.55
C GLN A 203 -6.27 2.05 7.48
N ILE A 204 -7.37 1.90 6.75
CA ILE A 204 -7.51 0.91 5.67
C ILE A 204 -6.73 1.36 4.42
N SER A 205 -6.78 2.64 4.04
CA SER A 205 -6.20 3.12 2.79
C SER A 205 -5.26 4.33 2.95
N THR A 206 -4.68 4.75 1.82
CA THR A 206 -4.10 6.09 1.72
C THR A 206 -5.18 7.14 1.90
N THR A 207 -4.94 8.09 2.80
CA THR A 207 -5.87 9.18 3.10
C THR A 207 -5.12 10.52 3.13
N ALA A 208 -5.84 11.62 3.39
CA ALA A 208 -5.19 12.90 3.70
C ALA A 208 -4.56 12.89 5.10
N ARG A 209 -5.22 12.23 6.06
CA ARG A 209 -4.82 12.06 7.46
C ARG A 209 -5.45 10.77 8.01
N PRO A 210 -4.90 10.18 9.09
CA PRO A 210 -5.52 9.00 9.71
C PRO A 210 -6.96 9.27 10.18
N PRO A 211 -7.77 8.22 10.40
CA PRO A 211 -9.08 8.35 11.05
C PRO A 211 -8.97 9.12 12.37
N SER A 212 -9.87 10.08 12.61
CA SER A 212 -9.84 10.88 13.84
C SER A 212 -10.05 9.98 15.06
N GLY A 213 -9.42 10.31 16.19
CA GLY A 213 -9.54 9.52 17.42
C GLY A 213 -8.70 8.24 17.44
N ASP A 214 -7.94 7.95 16.37
CA ASP A 214 -7.34 6.64 16.19
C ASP A 214 -5.98 6.47 16.89
N ARG A 215 -5.65 5.21 17.19
CA ARG A 215 -4.36 4.82 17.77
C ARG A 215 -3.34 4.63 16.65
N LEU A 216 -2.19 5.29 16.80
CA LEU A 216 -1.02 5.14 15.94
C LEU A 216 -0.05 4.18 16.58
N ARG A 217 0.21 3.07 15.89
CA ARG A 217 1.27 2.14 16.25
C ARG A 217 2.47 2.35 15.36
N VAL A 218 3.65 2.28 15.98
CA VAL A 218 4.93 2.50 15.33
C VAL A 218 5.85 1.35 15.67
N VAL A 219 6.60 0.91 14.68
CA VAL A 219 7.75 0.02 14.86
C VAL A 219 8.91 0.62 14.08
N ALA A 220 10.11 0.56 14.64
CA ALA A 220 11.27 1.22 14.06
C ALA A 220 12.54 0.42 14.32
N ASP A 221 13.53 0.60 13.44
CA ASP A 221 14.84 0.00 13.60
C ASP A 221 15.93 0.82 12.89
N LEU A 222 17.15 0.79 13.43
CA LEU A 222 18.32 1.43 12.85
C LEU A 222 19.21 0.38 12.16
N ILE A 223 19.34 0.49 10.84
CA ILE A 223 20.23 -0.38 10.05
C ILE A 223 21.40 0.42 9.47
N ASP A 224 22.47 -0.27 9.10
CA ASP A 224 23.63 0.38 8.47
C ASP A 224 23.27 0.99 7.10
N GLY A 225 23.98 2.08 6.74
CA GLY A 225 23.94 2.69 5.42
C GLY A 225 24.69 1.83 4.39
N ALA A 226 25.54 2.44 3.56
CA ALA A 226 26.26 1.70 2.53
C ALA A 226 27.28 0.71 3.11
N ARG A 227 27.29 -0.53 2.63
CA ARG A 227 28.36 -1.51 2.89
C ARG A 227 29.35 -1.54 1.73
N PRO A 228 30.58 -2.04 1.94
CA PRO A 228 31.56 -2.16 0.86
C PRO A 228 31.01 -2.94 -0.33
N ALA A 229 31.24 -2.43 -1.54
CA ALA A 229 30.83 -3.01 -2.82
C ALA A 229 29.30 -3.10 -3.09
N GLU A 230 28.42 -2.59 -2.23
CA GLU A 230 26.99 -2.49 -2.56
C GLU A 230 26.74 -1.42 -3.63
N SER A 231 25.85 -1.71 -4.58
CA SER A 231 25.30 -0.69 -5.47
C SER A 231 24.20 0.12 -4.77
N ALA A 232 23.79 1.26 -5.36
CA ALA A 232 22.66 2.02 -4.84
C ALA A 232 21.37 1.17 -4.79
N ARG A 233 21.21 0.24 -5.75
CA ARG A 233 20.06 -0.65 -5.83
C ARG A 233 20.05 -1.62 -4.65
N ASP A 234 21.18 -2.23 -4.32
CA ASP A 234 21.31 -3.21 -3.23
C ASP A 234 21.02 -2.56 -1.87
N ILE A 235 21.57 -1.36 -1.66
CA ILE A 235 21.33 -0.58 -0.43
C ILE A 235 19.84 -0.26 -0.28
N SER A 236 19.21 0.23 -1.35
CA SER A 236 17.78 0.52 -1.33
C SER A 236 16.93 -0.74 -1.13
N GLN A 237 17.28 -1.87 -1.75
CA GLN A 237 16.56 -3.13 -1.56
C GLN A 237 16.61 -3.58 -0.09
N ARG A 238 17.79 -3.57 0.53
CA ARG A 238 17.94 -3.93 1.95
C ARG A 238 17.12 -3.04 2.88
N LEU A 239 17.02 -1.76 2.58
CA LEU A 239 16.16 -0.83 3.32
C LEU A 239 14.67 -1.16 3.14
N PHE A 240 14.22 -1.45 1.92
CA PHE A 240 12.85 -1.85 1.64
C PHE A 240 12.50 -3.18 2.32
N ASP A 241 13.42 -4.15 2.30
CA ASP A 241 13.26 -5.43 2.98
C ASP A 241 13.13 -5.23 4.49
N ARG A 242 13.90 -4.30 5.07
CA ARG A 242 13.75 -3.96 6.49
C ARG A 242 12.41 -3.32 6.80
N LEU A 243 11.95 -2.37 5.98
CA LEU A 243 10.64 -1.77 6.13
C LEU A 243 9.50 -2.79 5.94
N ALA A 244 9.66 -3.78 5.06
CA ALA A 244 8.72 -4.88 4.90
C ALA A 244 8.70 -5.81 6.12
N ALA A 245 9.86 -6.07 6.74
CA ALA A 245 9.92 -6.79 8.01
C ALA A 245 9.22 -6.02 9.13
N LEU A 246 9.46 -4.71 9.24
CA LEU A 246 8.76 -3.84 10.19
C LEU A 246 7.25 -3.82 9.92
N GLN A 247 6.82 -3.79 8.66
CA GLN A 247 5.41 -3.91 8.30
C GLN A 247 4.80 -5.22 8.82
N ARG A 248 5.50 -6.35 8.69
CA ARG A 248 5.03 -7.64 9.24
C ARG A 248 4.92 -7.58 10.77
N THR A 249 5.94 -7.08 11.46
CA THR A 249 5.90 -6.90 12.93
C THR A 249 4.74 -6.01 13.37
N TRP A 250 4.44 -4.96 12.61
CA TRP A 250 3.25 -4.16 12.87
C TRP A 250 1.98 -5.00 12.73
N TRP A 251 1.87 -5.83 11.69
CA TRP A 251 0.70 -6.67 11.45
C TRP A 251 0.48 -7.78 12.48
N ASP A 252 1.53 -8.35 13.06
CA ASP A 252 1.43 -9.46 14.03
C ASP A 252 0.53 -9.14 15.23
N GLY A 253 0.40 -7.85 15.60
CA GLY A 253 -0.49 -7.39 16.66
C GLY A 253 -1.73 -6.64 16.18
N SER A 254 -2.07 -6.68 14.89
CA SER A 254 -3.21 -5.93 14.34
C SER A 254 -4.48 -6.77 14.28
N GLU A 255 -5.62 -6.11 14.47
CA GLU A 255 -6.94 -6.70 14.20
C GLU A 255 -7.37 -6.57 12.73
N MET A 256 -6.70 -5.75 11.92
CA MET A 256 -7.13 -5.62 10.51
C MET A 256 -6.70 -6.84 9.71
N ALA A 257 -7.54 -7.24 8.75
CA ALA A 257 -7.20 -8.26 7.79
C ALA A 257 -5.94 -7.88 6.99
N ARG A 258 -4.92 -8.73 7.08
CA ARG A 258 -3.69 -8.64 6.28
C ARG A 258 -3.94 -9.19 4.88
N ASN A 259 -4.59 -10.35 4.82
CA ASN A 259 -4.83 -11.08 3.59
C ASN A 259 -6.26 -10.86 3.09
N CYS A 260 -6.43 -10.07 2.03
CA CYS A 260 -7.74 -9.79 1.43
C CYS A 260 -7.78 -10.23 -0.03
N GLY A 261 -7.94 -11.54 -0.25
CA GLY A 261 -8.16 -12.13 -1.56
C GLY A 261 -9.65 -12.28 -1.91
N GLY A 262 -9.95 -12.22 -3.20
CA GLY A 262 -11.24 -12.54 -3.78
C GLY A 262 -11.07 -13.26 -5.12
N ASN A 263 -12.04 -14.07 -5.52
CA ASN A 263 -12.11 -14.57 -6.88
C ASN A 263 -13.52 -14.50 -7.44
N ASP A 264 -13.65 -14.66 -8.74
CA ASP A 264 -14.92 -14.93 -9.38
C ASP A 264 -14.74 -15.76 -10.65
N VAL A 265 -15.77 -16.53 -11.00
CA VAL A 265 -15.80 -17.37 -12.21
C VAL A 265 -17.10 -17.14 -12.96
N VAL A 266 -17.02 -17.04 -14.29
CA VAL A 266 -18.15 -16.85 -15.19
C VAL A 266 -18.17 -17.97 -16.22
N ASP A 267 -19.27 -18.72 -16.30
CA ASP A 267 -19.51 -19.72 -17.36
C ASP A 267 -20.04 -19.04 -18.63
N MET A 268 -19.18 -18.81 -19.61
CA MET A 268 -19.50 -18.08 -20.84
C MET A 268 -20.56 -18.75 -21.72
N LYS A 269 -20.85 -20.04 -21.48
CA LYS A 269 -21.93 -20.77 -22.16
C LYS A 269 -23.11 -21.09 -21.23
N GLY A 270 -23.13 -20.48 -20.04
CA GLY A 270 -24.21 -20.63 -19.07
C GLY A 270 -25.54 -20.08 -19.63
N PRO A 271 -26.66 -20.82 -19.50
CA PRO A 271 -27.97 -20.38 -20.01
C PRO A 271 -28.40 -19.03 -19.44
N LEU A 272 -28.18 -18.82 -18.13
CA LEU A 272 -28.57 -17.61 -17.39
C LEU A 272 -27.89 -16.33 -17.90
N LEU A 273 -26.68 -16.44 -18.46
CA LEU A 273 -26.01 -15.28 -19.05
C LEU A 273 -26.69 -14.86 -20.36
N ARG A 274 -27.18 -15.84 -21.13
CA ARG A 274 -27.81 -15.63 -22.45
C ARG A 274 -29.30 -15.30 -22.36
N GLU A 275 -29.96 -15.71 -21.28
CA GLU A 275 -31.37 -15.39 -21.02
C GLU A 275 -31.58 -13.90 -20.74
N ASN A 276 -30.58 -13.24 -20.13
CA ASN A 276 -30.65 -11.82 -19.78
C ASN A 276 -29.81 -10.92 -20.69
N PHE A 277 -28.98 -11.48 -21.56
CA PHE A 277 -28.14 -10.76 -22.51
C PHE A 277 -28.11 -11.46 -23.86
N SER A 278 -28.57 -10.79 -24.91
CA SER A 278 -28.22 -11.18 -26.27
C SER A 278 -26.70 -11.00 -26.47
N GLU A 279 -26.11 -11.72 -27.44
CA GLU A 279 -24.68 -11.56 -27.76
C GLU A 279 -24.35 -10.11 -28.18
N ASP A 280 -25.39 -9.34 -28.51
CA ASP A 280 -25.34 -7.90 -28.75
C ASP A 280 -25.84 -7.11 -27.53
N LEU A 281 -24.94 -6.54 -26.73
CA LEU A 281 -25.36 -5.68 -25.60
C LEU A 281 -25.94 -4.33 -26.06
N SER A 282 -26.15 -4.09 -27.36
CA SER A 282 -26.91 -2.92 -27.83
C SER A 282 -28.35 -2.90 -27.30
N GLU A 283 -28.88 -4.06 -26.92
CA GLU A 283 -30.20 -4.23 -26.31
C GLU A 283 -30.19 -4.17 -24.77
N ALA A 284 -29.01 -4.14 -24.14
CA ALA A 284 -28.90 -4.10 -22.69
C ALA A 284 -29.41 -2.76 -22.15
N ASP A 285 -30.12 -2.81 -21.01
CA ASP A 285 -30.60 -1.62 -20.31
C ASP A 285 -29.41 -0.69 -19.96
N PRO A 286 -29.38 0.56 -20.49
CA PRO A 286 -28.31 1.50 -20.21
C PRO A 286 -28.14 1.79 -18.71
N GLU A 287 -29.25 1.85 -17.95
CA GLU A 287 -29.19 2.09 -16.51
C GLU A 287 -28.49 0.94 -15.79
N TRP A 288 -28.74 -0.30 -16.25
CA TRP A 288 -28.07 -1.47 -15.72
C TRP A 288 -26.56 -1.47 -16.05
N LEU A 289 -26.18 -1.09 -17.27
CA LEU A 289 -24.76 -0.95 -17.64
C LEU A 289 -24.06 0.12 -16.80
N GLU A 290 -24.71 1.27 -16.58
CA GLU A 290 -24.17 2.37 -15.76
C GLU A 290 -24.03 1.98 -14.27
N ARG A 291 -24.87 1.06 -13.76
CA ARG A 291 -24.72 0.51 -12.40
C ARG A 291 -23.47 -0.35 -12.26
N HIS A 292 -23.07 -1.05 -13.32
CA HIS A 292 -21.95 -2.00 -13.31
C HIS A 292 -20.63 -1.41 -13.78
N LEU A 293 -20.67 -0.46 -14.72
CA LEU A 293 -19.50 0.06 -15.40
C LEU A 293 -19.29 1.54 -15.11
N THR A 294 -18.04 1.94 -15.02
CA THR A 294 -17.67 3.36 -14.98
C THR A 294 -17.79 3.98 -16.36
N LYS A 295 -17.85 5.31 -16.43
CA LYS A 295 -17.83 6.04 -17.71
C LYS A 295 -16.62 5.66 -18.59
N ARG A 296 -15.47 5.44 -17.96
CA ARG A 296 -14.23 5.07 -18.66
C ARG A 296 -14.33 3.66 -19.25
N GLU A 297 -14.92 2.72 -18.51
CA GLU A 297 -15.14 1.35 -18.98
C GLU A 297 -16.20 1.30 -20.08
N LEU A 298 -17.28 2.08 -19.96
CA LEU A 298 -18.29 2.24 -21.02
C LEU A 298 -17.65 2.77 -22.32
N SER A 299 -16.81 3.80 -22.24
CA SER A 299 -16.06 4.29 -23.40
C SER A 299 -15.16 3.21 -23.98
N TYR A 300 -14.42 2.47 -23.13
CA TYR A 300 -13.57 1.38 -23.58
C TYR A 300 -14.35 0.28 -24.30
N ILE A 301 -15.53 -0.10 -23.80
CA ILE A 301 -16.41 -1.10 -24.41
C ILE A 301 -16.95 -0.60 -25.75
N ALA A 302 -17.38 0.66 -25.82
CA ALA A 302 -17.89 1.25 -27.06
C ALA A 302 -16.84 1.30 -28.19
N GLU A 303 -15.56 1.35 -27.83
CA GLU A 303 -14.43 1.25 -28.76
C GLU A 303 -14.14 -0.21 -29.19
N GLN A 304 -14.67 -1.20 -28.47
CA GLN A 304 -14.57 -2.61 -28.89
C GLN A 304 -15.59 -2.89 -29.99
N GLY A 305 -15.20 -3.65 -31.03
CA GLY A 305 -16.14 -4.13 -32.03
C GLY A 305 -17.22 -5.02 -31.41
N ALA A 306 -18.41 -5.06 -32.03
CA ALA A 306 -19.60 -5.78 -31.53
C ALA A 306 -19.29 -7.24 -31.13
N ALA A 307 -18.46 -7.95 -31.89
CA ALA A 307 -18.07 -9.33 -31.61
C ALA A 307 -17.35 -9.54 -30.25
N ASN A 308 -16.70 -8.49 -29.70
CA ASN A 308 -15.94 -8.57 -28.45
C ASN A 308 -16.69 -7.96 -27.26
N LEU A 309 -17.83 -7.33 -27.50
CA LEU A 309 -18.54 -6.51 -26.53
C LEU A 309 -19.05 -7.37 -25.36
N PHE A 310 -19.73 -8.48 -25.67
CA PHE A 310 -20.20 -9.46 -24.68
C PHE A 310 -19.06 -9.98 -23.79
N ARG A 311 -17.97 -10.46 -24.40
CA ARG A 311 -16.83 -11.00 -23.66
C ARG A 311 -16.15 -9.95 -22.80
N THR A 312 -15.96 -8.74 -23.33
CA THR A 312 -15.31 -7.64 -22.60
C THR A 312 -16.13 -7.21 -21.39
N PHE A 313 -17.45 -7.14 -21.54
CA PHE A 313 -18.35 -6.87 -20.42
C PHE A 313 -18.17 -7.90 -19.30
N TRP A 314 -18.24 -9.19 -19.61
CA TRP A 314 -18.11 -10.24 -18.60
C TRP A 314 -16.73 -10.30 -17.95
N ARG A 315 -15.66 -9.85 -18.64
CA ARG A 315 -14.35 -9.62 -18.01
C ARG A 315 -14.44 -8.52 -16.95
N PHE A 316 -15.04 -7.38 -17.26
CA PHE A 316 -15.24 -6.32 -16.26
C PHE A 316 -16.07 -6.82 -15.08
N PHE A 317 -17.18 -7.50 -15.34
CA PHE A 317 -18.05 -8.04 -14.31
C PHE A 317 -17.31 -9.02 -13.39
N CYS A 318 -16.65 -10.03 -13.97
CA CYS A 318 -15.88 -11.04 -13.24
C CYS A 318 -14.77 -10.39 -12.37
N ALA A 319 -14.04 -9.41 -12.91
CA ALA A 319 -13.03 -8.68 -12.15
C ALA A 319 -13.63 -7.85 -11.00
N LYS A 320 -14.79 -7.23 -11.20
CA LYS A 320 -15.47 -6.43 -10.19
C LYS A 320 -16.03 -7.29 -9.05
N GLU A 321 -16.61 -8.45 -9.35
CA GLU A 321 -17.05 -9.43 -8.36
C GLU A 321 -15.87 -9.95 -7.51
N ALA A 322 -14.76 -10.31 -8.16
CA ALA A 322 -13.53 -10.70 -7.45
C ALA A 322 -13.04 -9.57 -6.53
N CYS A 323 -13.01 -8.32 -7.02
CA CYS A 323 -12.63 -7.15 -6.23
C CYS A 323 -13.60 -6.88 -5.08
N HIS A 324 -14.91 -7.02 -5.28
CA HIS A 324 -15.92 -6.85 -4.25
C HIS A 324 -15.71 -7.83 -3.10
N LYS A 325 -15.45 -9.11 -3.40
CA LYS A 325 -15.12 -10.11 -2.38
C LYS A 325 -13.84 -9.76 -1.62
N ALA A 326 -12.79 -9.31 -2.32
CA ALA A 326 -11.54 -8.85 -1.70
C ALA A 326 -11.75 -7.61 -0.79
N LEU A 327 -12.54 -6.63 -1.24
CA LEU A 327 -12.89 -5.43 -0.48
C LEU A 327 -13.71 -5.76 0.78
N GLY A 328 -14.67 -6.69 0.67
CA GLY A 328 -15.48 -7.16 1.80
C GLY A 328 -14.62 -7.72 2.93
N ARG A 329 -13.53 -8.42 2.61
CA ARG A 329 -12.55 -8.90 3.62
C ARG A 329 -11.80 -7.77 4.32
N ALA A 330 -11.63 -6.63 3.66
CA ALA A 330 -11.10 -5.41 4.27
C ALA A 330 -12.17 -4.54 4.96
N VAL A 331 -13.38 -5.09 5.18
CA VAL A 331 -14.53 -4.39 5.79
C VAL A 331 -14.99 -3.20 4.94
N ILE A 332 -14.79 -3.27 3.62
CA ILE A 332 -15.33 -2.31 2.67
C ILE A 332 -16.50 -2.97 1.95
N VAL A 333 -17.69 -2.46 2.22
CA VAL A 333 -18.92 -2.92 1.57
C VAL A 333 -19.15 -2.05 0.35
N VAL A 334 -19.14 -2.68 -0.84
CA VAL A 334 -19.66 -2.07 -2.06
C VAL A 334 -21.14 -2.46 -2.15
N PRO A 335 -22.09 -1.52 -2.12
CA PRO A 335 -23.52 -1.86 -2.17
C PRO A 335 -23.87 -2.69 -3.41
N ASN A 336 -24.83 -3.60 -3.29
CA ASN A 336 -25.34 -4.36 -4.43
C ASN A 336 -25.82 -3.40 -5.53
N GLY A 337 -25.36 -3.62 -6.76
CA GLY A 337 -25.67 -2.74 -7.90
C GLY A 337 -24.86 -1.44 -7.96
N ALA A 338 -23.83 -1.27 -7.11
CA ALA A 338 -22.91 -0.13 -7.14
C ALA A 338 -21.51 -0.52 -7.64
N PHE A 339 -21.42 -1.48 -8.57
CA PHE A 339 -20.14 -1.95 -9.11
C PHE A 339 -19.37 -0.90 -9.91
N HIS A 340 -20.03 0.17 -10.35
CA HIS A 340 -19.39 1.38 -10.88
C HIS A 340 -18.50 2.11 -9.85
N GLU A 341 -18.57 1.79 -8.56
CA GLU A 341 -17.62 2.28 -7.54
C GLU A 341 -16.24 1.60 -7.64
N ILE A 342 -16.12 0.52 -8.41
CA ILE A 342 -14.86 -0.16 -8.69
C ILE A 342 -14.48 0.11 -10.14
N GLU A 343 -13.43 0.89 -10.39
CA GLU A 343 -12.87 1.05 -11.75
C GLU A 343 -11.83 -0.02 -12.03
N ILE A 344 -11.93 -0.70 -13.15
CA ILE A 344 -11.01 -1.74 -13.63
C ILE A 344 -10.20 -1.20 -14.81
N ASP A 345 -8.89 -1.42 -14.75
CA ASP A 345 -7.97 -1.23 -15.87
C ASP A 345 -7.47 -2.61 -16.30
N LEU A 346 -8.14 -3.22 -17.29
CA LEU A 346 -7.84 -4.56 -17.78
C LEU A 346 -6.41 -4.68 -18.33
N PHE A 347 -5.89 -3.60 -18.93
CA PHE A 347 -4.54 -3.56 -19.49
C PHE A 347 -3.48 -3.57 -18.39
N ARG A 348 -3.62 -2.69 -17.39
CA ARG A 348 -2.69 -2.61 -16.26
C ARG A 348 -2.91 -3.70 -15.21
N ARG A 349 -4.00 -4.47 -15.34
CA ARG A 349 -4.42 -5.50 -14.39
C ARG A 349 -4.57 -4.94 -12.97
N LYS A 350 -5.19 -3.78 -12.88
CA LYS A 350 -5.44 -3.07 -11.63
C LYS A 350 -6.91 -2.74 -11.49
N ALA A 351 -7.38 -2.67 -10.25
CA ALA A 351 -8.68 -2.11 -9.90
C ALA A 351 -8.53 -0.99 -8.89
N ILE A 352 -9.49 -0.06 -8.86
CA ILE A 352 -9.53 1.06 -7.93
C ILE A 352 -10.93 1.17 -7.35
N HIS A 353 -11.05 1.08 -6.03
CA HIS A 353 -12.29 1.43 -5.34
C HIS A 353 -12.39 2.95 -5.21
N LEU A 354 -13.16 3.59 -6.09
CA LEU A 354 -13.23 5.04 -6.30
C LEU A 354 -13.49 5.84 -5.00
N PRO A 355 -14.43 5.44 -4.11
CA PRO A 355 -14.69 6.18 -2.88
C PRO A 355 -13.48 6.27 -1.94
N THR A 356 -12.66 5.23 -1.90
CA THR A 356 -11.52 5.12 -0.96
C THR A 356 -10.15 5.34 -1.61
N GLY A 357 -10.08 5.28 -2.94
CA GLY A 357 -8.84 5.29 -3.71
C GLY A 357 -7.95 4.05 -3.53
N LEU A 358 -8.47 2.97 -2.91
CA LEU A 358 -7.71 1.73 -2.74
C LEU A 358 -7.48 1.04 -4.07
N GLN A 359 -6.24 0.61 -4.28
CA GLN A 359 -5.85 -0.17 -5.44
C GLN A 359 -5.75 -1.65 -5.10
N LEU A 360 -6.27 -2.47 -6.01
CA LEU A 360 -6.18 -3.92 -5.99
C LEU A 360 -5.41 -4.39 -7.22
N ASP A 361 -4.73 -5.51 -7.07
CA ASP A 361 -4.21 -6.30 -8.18
C ASP A 361 -5.27 -7.29 -8.63
N ILE A 362 -5.43 -7.44 -9.94
CA ILE A 362 -6.31 -8.46 -10.52
C ILE A 362 -5.56 -9.33 -11.51
N ARG A 363 -6.02 -10.55 -11.73
CA ARG A 363 -5.49 -11.43 -12.76
C ARG A 363 -6.57 -12.38 -13.26
N PHE A 364 -6.70 -12.45 -14.58
CA PHE A 364 -7.40 -13.57 -15.22
C PHE A 364 -6.47 -14.76 -15.27
N THR A 365 -6.89 -15.85 -14.63
CA THR A 365 -6.16 -17.11 -14.56
C THR A 365 -6.72 -18.12 -15.57
N ASP A 366 -8.01 -17.99 -15.89
CA ASP A 366 -8.64 -18.56 -17.08
C ASP A 366 -9.36 -17.45 -17.85
N ASP A 367 -9.14 -17.40 -19.17
CA ASP A 367 -9.79 -16.46 -20.09
C ASP A 367 -9.93 -17.17 -21.45
N ASP A 368 -10.86 -18.13 -21.53
CA ASP A 368 -11.10 -18.99 -22.71
C ASP A 368 -12.56 -18.90 -23.19
N GLU A 369 -12.94 -19.65 -24.24
CA GLU A 369 -14.31 -19.60 -24.81
C GLU A 369 -15.40 -20.15 -23.87
N ASP A 370 -15.03 -20.97 -22.90
CA ASP A 370 -15.95 -21.61 -21.96
C ASP A 370 -16.08 -20.83 -20.65
N LYS A 371 -15.00 -20.22 -20.18
CA LYS A 371 -14.98 -19.57 -18.86
C LYS A 371 -14.04 -18.39 -18.75
N LEU A 372 -14.39 -17.51 -17.81
CA LEU A 372 -13.51 -16.49 -17.25
C LEU A 372 -13.32 -16.79 -15.76
N HIS A 373 -12.08 -16.77 -15.27
CA HIS A 373 -11.81 -16.81 -13.83
C HIS A 373 -10.82 -15.71 -13.47
N CYS A 374 -11.24 -14.81 -12.58
CA CYS A 374 -10.45 -13.68 -12.12
C CYS A 374 -10.16 -13.81 -10.62
N VAL A 375 -8.92 -13.53 -10.25
CA VAL A 375 -8.48 -13.40 -8.86
C VAL A 375 -8.13 -11.94 -8.60
N ALA A 376 -8.54 -11.42 -7.45
CA ALA A 376 -8.24 -10.07 -6.98
C ALA A 376 -7.57 -10.11 -5.60
N VAL A 377 -6.59 -9.24 -5.37
CA VAL A 377 -5.86 -9.14 -4.11
C VAL A 377 -5.77 -7.70 -3.65
N LEU A 378 -6.11 -7.48 -2.38
CA LEU A 378 -5.94 -6.24 -1.66
C LEU A 378 -4.97 -6.48 -0.50
N ARG A 379 -3.76 -5.91 -0.61
CA ARG A 379 -2.66 -6.04 0.38
C ARG A 379 -2.15 -7.48 0.55
N GLY A 380 -0.94 -7.59 1.10
CA GLY A 380 -0.45 -8.84 1.68
C GLY A 380 -0.01 -9.92 0.70
N GLY A 381 -0.49 -9.89 -0.55
CA GLY A 381 -0.20 -10.94 -1.52
C GLY A 381 0.13 -10.44 -2.92
N TYR A 382 0.93 -11.24 -3.60
CA TYR A 382 1.30 -11.12 -5.00
C TYR A 382 0.62 -12.25 -5.79
N ILE A 383 -0.11 -11.89 -6.85
CA ILE A 383 -0.67 -12.89 -7.76
C ILE A 383 0.46 -13.33 -8.71
N GLY A 384 1.00 -14.52 -8.46
CA GLY A 384 2.12 -15.10 -9.21
C GLY A 384 1.83 -15.32 -10.68
N ASP A 385 2.88 -15.46 -11.49
CA ASP A 385 2.86 -15.85 -12.89
C ASP A 385 3.70 -17.12 -13.14
N GLU A 386 3.84 -17.50 -14.41
CA GLU A 386 4.68 -18.61 -14.85
C GLU A 386 6.16 -18.45 -14.46
N GLN A 387 6.61 -17.22 -14.17
CA GLN A 387 8.01 -16.91 -13.87
C GLN A 387 8.25 -16.66 -12.38
N SER A 388 7.21 -16.41 -11.60
CA SER A 388 7.30 -16.02 -10.19
C SER A 388 6.11 -16.58 -9.42
N GLU A 389 6.39 -17.43 -8.44
CA GLU A 389 5.39 -17.94 -7.51
C GLU A 389 4.69 -16.79 -6.78
N GLY A 390 3.37 -16.95 -6.63
CA GLY A 390 2.50 -16.01 -5.95
C GLY A 390 2.18 -16.45 -4.54
N ASP A 391 1.74 -15.48 -3.73
CA ASP A 391 1.19 -15.75 -2.40
C ASP A 391 -0.27 -16.26 -2.48
N VAL A 392 -0.86 -16.22 -3.68
CA VAL A 392 -2.23 -16.65 -3.95
C VAL A 392 -2.22 -17.90 -4.80
N LEU A 393 -2.89 -18.92 -4.27
CA LEU A 393 -3.15 -20.18 -4.93
C LEU A 393 -4.61 -20.19 -5.40
N TRP A 394 -4.89 -20.82 -6.54
CA TRP A 394 -6.26 -20.92 -7.06
C TRP A 394 -6.49 -22.24 -7.77
N THR A 395 -7.76 -22.62 -7.87
CA THR A 395 -8.21 -23.78 -8.65
C THR A 395 -9.58 -23.50 -9.27
N VAL A 396 -9.80 -24.05 -10.46
CA VAL A 396 -11.06 -23.98 -11.20
C VAL A 396 -11.39 -25.38 -11.70
N ALA A 397 -12.61 -25.83 -11.48
CA ALA A 397 -13.07 -27.14 -11.93
C ALA A 397 -14.50 -27.08 -12.46
N GLN A 398 -14.82 -28.04 -13.34
CA GLN A 398 -16.18 -28.24 -13.79
C GLN A 398 -16.98 -28.98 -12.72
N VAL A 399 -18.19 -28.49 -12.43
CA VAL A 399 -19.12 -29.10 -11.49
C VAL A 399 -19.67 -30.39 -12.11
N PRO A 400 -19.54 -31.55 -11.42
CA PRO A 400 -20.08 -32.80 -11.93
C PRO A 400 -21.61 -32.73 -12.11
N PRO A 401 -22.18 -33.36 -13.16
CA PRO A 401 -23.63 -33.41 -13.35
C PRO A 401 -24.35 -33.93 -12.11
N GLY A 402 -25.43 -33.26 -11.71
CA GLY A 402 -26.21 -33.63 -10.52
C GLY A 402 -25.62 -33.17 -9.18
N SER A 403 -24.44 -32.55 -9.15
CA SER A 403 -23.86 -31.96 -7.94
C SER A 403 -24.32 -30.51 -7.75
N GLY A 404 -24.57 -30.11 -6.50
CA GLY A 404 -24.81 -28.70 -6.16
C GLY A 404 -23.50 -27.90 -6.24
N PRO A 405 -23.41 -26.82 -7.07
CA PRO A 405 -22.16 -26.06 -7.25
C PRO A 405 -21.55 -25.54 -5.94
N GLY A 406 -22.41 -25.08 -5.02
CA GLY A 406 -21.98 -24.59 -3.71
C GLY A 406 -21.45 -25.68 -2.76
N ALA A 407 -21.92 -26.93 -2.88
CA ALA A 407 -21.35 -28.05 -2.12
C ALA A 407 -20.01 -28.47 -2.73
N PHE A 408 -19.99 -28.64 -4.06
CA PHE A 408 -18.79 -29.02 -4.80
C PHE A 408 -17.63 -28.04 -4.61
N VAL A 409 -17.87 -26.72 -4.66
CA VAL A 409 -16.79 -25.72 -4.47
C VAL A 409 -16.18 -25.78 -3.07
N ARG A 410 -16.98 -26.15 -2.04
CA ARG A 410 -16.46 -26.33 -0.68
C ARG A 410 -15.57 -27.56 -0.59
N ASP A 411 -16.03 -28.69 -1.11
CA ASP A 411 -15.26 -29.95 -1.10
C ASP A 411 -13.97 -29.78 -1.90
N MET A 412 -14.05 -29.18 -3.10
CA MET A 412 -12.90 -28.84 -3.93
C MET A 412 -11.91 -27.92 -3.21
N ALA A 413 -12.38 -26.92 -2.48
CA ALA A 413 -11.50 -26.03 -1.72
C ALA A 413 -10.78 -26.77 -0.57
N LEU A 414 -11.46 -27.71 0.10
CA LEU A 414 -10.84 -28.53 1.14
C LEU A 414 -9.78 -29.46 0.55
N ASP A 415 -10.07 -30.13 -0.55
CA ASP A 415 -9.10 -30.96 -1.28
C ASP A 415 -7.90 -30.15 -1.74
N PHE A 416 -8.14 -28.93 -2.26
CA PHE A 416 -7.10 -28.02 -2.71
C PHE A 416 -6.21 -27.54 -1.55
N ILE A 417 -6.78 -27.14 -0.42
CA ILE A 417 -5.99 -26.73 0.75
C ILE A 417 -5.17 -27.92 1.26
N ALA A 418 -5.76 -29.12 1.32
CA ALA A 418 -5.07 -30.34 1.73
C ALA A 418 -3.85 -30.66 0.83
N SER A 419 -3.97 -30.47 -0.48
CA SER A 419 -2.87 -30.76 -1.42
C SER A 419 -1.73 -29.75 -1.38
N THR A 420 -1.93 -28.59 -0.77
CA THR A 420 -0.90 -27.53 -0.70
C THR A 420 0.09 -27.69 0.45
N ASN A 421 -0.10 -28.67 1.34
CA ASN A 421 0.82 -28.94 2.43
C ASN A 421 0.76 -30.42 2.84
N ASP A 422 1.87 -31.12 2.63
CA ASP A 422 2.02 -32.55 2.91
C ASP A 422 1.76 -32.93 4.39
N GLU A 423 1.91 -31.99 5.33
CA GLU A 423 1.62 -32.20 6.74
C GLU A 423 0.12 -32.23 7.07
N ILE A 424 -0.73 -31.63 6.22
CA ILE A 424 -2.20 -31.57 6.42
C ILE A 424 -2.83 -32.94 6.13
N GLY A 425 -2.25 -33.73 5.22
CA GLY A 425 -2.77 -35.03 4.79
C GLY A 425 -3.97 -34.89 3.83
N SER A 426 -4.95 -35.80 3.92
CA SER A 426 -6.15 -35.81 3.05
C SER A 426 -7.27 -34.88 3.54
N SER A 427 -8.16 -34.43 2.64
CA SER A 427 -9.36 -33.65 2.99
C SER A 427 -10.26 -34.27 4.05
N ALA A 428 -10.27 -35.60 4.19
CA ALA A 428 -10.96 -36.30 5.28
C ALA A 428 -10.48 -35.90 6.70
N ARG A 429 -9.23 -35.42 6.85
CA ARG A 429 -8.70 -34.86 8.12
C ARG A 429 -9.09 -33.40 8.33
N LEU A 430 -9.41 -32.69 7.24
CA LEU A 430 -9.89 -31.31 7.24
C LEU A 430 -11.40 -31.22 7.53
N ALA A 431 -12.16 -32.22 7.09
CA ALA A 431 -13.61 -32.32 7.27
C ALA A 431 -14.06 -32.62 8.71
N LEU A 432 -13.13 -32.98 9.61
CA LEU A 432 -13.42 -33.30 11.01
C LEU A 432 -12.89 -32.19 11.95
N SER A 433 -13.59 -31.05 12.00
CA SER A 433 -13.61 -30.23 13.22
C SER A 433 -14.98 -29.59 13.40
N GLU A 434 -15.76 -30.15 14.32
CA GLU A 434 -17.16 -29.81 14.61
C GLU A 434 -17.29 -28.54 15.46
N GLN A 435 -16.60 -27.46 15.08
CA GLN A 435 -16.92 -26.12 15.58
C GLN A 435 -16.80 -25.11 14.43
N GLY A 436 -17.93 -24.82 13.79
CA GLY A 436 -18.03 -23.76 12.79
C GLY A 436 -17.59 -24.13 11.36
N GLY A 437 -17.23 -25.39 11.07
CA GLY A 437 -17.02 -25.87 9.69
C GLY A 437 -15.72 -25.42 9.02
N LEU A 438 -14.70 -25.03 9.79
CA LEU A 438 -13.39 -24.64 9.25
C LEU A 438 -12.35 -25.77 9.45
N PRO A 439 -11.51 -26.05 8.44
CA PRO A 439 -10.43 -27.02 8.57
C PRO A 439 -9.37 -26.65 9.63
N SER A 440 -8.88 -27.62 10.40
CA SER A 440 -7.95 -27.45 11.53
C SER A 440 -6.63 -26.70 11.22
N VAL A 441 -6.17 -26.70 9.98
CA VAL A 441 -5.03 -25.85 9.54
C VAL A 441 -5.35 -24.36 9.69
N LEU A 442 -6.60 -23.97 9.45
CA LEU A 442 -7.10 -22.61 9.61
C LEU A 442 -7.32 -22.23 11.08
N TRP A 443 -7.24 -23.19 12.01
CA TRP A 443 -7.37 -22.95 13.45
C TRP A 443 -6.05 -22.56 14.11
N ARG A 444 -4.92 -22.93 13.51
CA ARG A 444 -3.59 -22.57 14.04
C ARG A 444 -3.21 -21.13 13.69
N GLY A 445 -3.76 -20.57 12.62
CA GLY A 445 -3.60 -19.17 12.21
C GLY A 445 -4.79 -18.32 12.61
N ALA A 446 -4.58 -17.02 12.80
CA ALA A 446 -5.70 -16.11 13.06
C ALA A 446 -6.41 -15.77 11.73
N PRO A 447 -7.72 -15.41 11.73
CA PRO A 447 -8.47 -15.13 10.49
C PRO A 447 -7.86 -14.06 9.58
N GLN A 448 -7.00 -13.19 10.11
CA GLN A 448 -6.27 -12.18 9.34
C GLN A 448 -5.09 -12.74 8.53
N ASP A 449 -4.61 -13.95 8.87
CA ASP A 449 -3.40 -14.57 8.30
C ASP A 449 -3.68 -15.38 7.02
N TRP A 450 -4.94 -15.55 6.64
CA TRP A 450 -5.30 -16.26 5.42
C TRP A 450 -6.61 -15.74 4.84
N SER A 451 -6.84 -15.96 3.55
CA SER A 451 -8.13 -15.66 2.93
C SER A 451 -8.56 -16.77 1.98
N LEU A 452 -9.81 -17.20 2.10
CA LEU A 452 -10.46 -18.14 1.18
C LEU A 452 -11.62 -17.45 0.46
N SER A 453 -11.63 -17.51 -0.87
CA SER A 453 -12.74 -17.04 -1.71
C SER A 453 -13.28 -18.21 -2.53
N LEU A 454 -14.60 -18.36 -2.51
CA LEU A 454 -15.31 -19.43 -3.22
C LEU A 454 -16.27 -18.78 -4.21
N SER A 455 -16.32 -19.32 -5.42
CA SER A 455 -17.15 -18.81 -6.51
C SER A 455 -17.68 -19.96 -7.35
N HIS A 456 -18.87 -19.79 -7.93
CA HIS A 456 -19.39 -20.74 -8.89
C HIS A 456 -20.30 -20.02 -9.89
N SER A 457 -20.31 -20.49 -11.13
CA SER A 457 -21.19 -19.99 -12.19
C SER A 457 -21.46 -21.13 -13.16
N GLY A 458 -22.75 -21.45 -13.35
CA GLY A 458 -23.19 -22.53 -14.23
C GLY A 458 -22.43 -23.84 -13.99
N ARG A 459 -21.65 -24.24 -14.99
CA ARG A 459 -20.88 -25.49 -15.02
C ARG A 459 -19.56 -25.43 -14.25
N PHE A 460 -19.14 -24.27 -13.73
CA PHE A 460 -17.82 -24.10 -13.13
C PHE A 460 -17.88 -23.68 -11.66
N ALA A 461 -16.91 -24.16 -10.90
CA ALA A 461 -16.62 -23.74 -9.54
C ALA A 461 -15.15 -23.32 -9.46
N ALA A 462 -14.86 -22.33 -8.62
CA ALA A 462 -13.52 -21.82 -8.42
C ALA A 462 -13.26 -21.49 -6.96
N ALA A 463 -12.04 -21.72 -6.51
CA ALA A 463 -11.57 -21.31 -5.20
C ALA A 463 -10.23 -20.57 -5.32
N SER A 464 -10.05 -19.54 -4.51
CA SER A 464 -8.74 -18.90 -4.31
C SER A 464 -8.40 -18.87 -2.83
N PHE A 465 -7.13 -19.11 -2.53
CA PHE A 465 -6.59 -19.21 -1.19
C PHE A 465 -5.29 -18.41 -1.09
N MET A 466 -5.13 -17.63 -0.03
CA MET A 466 -3.94 -16.81 0.21
C MET A 466 -3.45 -17.06 1.63
N ILE A 467 -2.15 -17.30 1.78
CA ILE A 467 -1.47 -17.53 3.06
C ILE A 467 -0.39 -16.46 3.22
N SER A 468 -0.13 -16.04 4.47
CA SER A 468 0.78 -14.96 4.85
C SER A 468 2.25 -15.35 4.90
#